data_AF-A0A0Q3G3P3-F1
#
_entry.id   AF-A0A0Q3G3P3-F1
#
_cell.length_a   1.000
_cell.length_b   1.000
_cell.length_c   1.000
_cell.angle_alpha   90.00
_cell.angle_beta   90.00
_cell.angle_gamma   90.00
#
_symmetry.space_group_name_H-M   'P 1'
#
loop_
_entity.id
_entity.type
_entity.pdbx_description
1 polymer ?
#
loop_
_entity_poly.entity_id
_entity_poly.type
_entity_poly.pdbx_seq_one_letter_code
_entity_poly.pdbx_strand_id
1 'polypeptide(L)'
;MFEIRDSLRGLDDDGLQSHSCEMIKHMKHAWQEYYGGAKLQIQDFTTQHIDVPKQNNLDDCGFYMLEFMRKWDGRFVPALEPDDIVELRKVLTYKLIATQPFNENTNAKEFIEENTK
;
A
#
# COMPACT_ATOMS: atom_id res chain seq x y z
N MET A 1 -12.75 10.15 -6.50
CA MET A 1 -11.59 9.89 -7.38
C MET A 1 -10.74 8.79 -6.75
N PHE A 2 -10.10 7.97 -7.57
CA PHE A 2 -9.07 7.01 -7.17
C PHE A 2 -7.70 7.54 -7.59
N GLU A 3 -6.71 7.44 -6.71
CA GLU A 3 -5.33 7.77 -7.02
C GLU A 3 -4.47 6.52 -7.05
N ILE A 4 -3.67 6.39 -8.10
CA ILE A 4 -2.72 5.29 -8.29
C ILE A 4 -1.31 5.86 -8.11
N ARG A 5 -0.59 5.30 -7.14
CA ARG A 5 0.79 5.68 -6.79
C ARG A 5 1.67 4.46 -6.91
N ASP A 6 2.63 4.50 -7.82
CA ASP A 6 3.56 3.41 -8.09
C ASP A 6 4.99 3.98 -8.11
N SER A 7 5.84 3.50 -7.21
CA SER A 7 7.24 3.91 -7.10
C SER A 7 8.14 3.25 -8.15
N LEU A 8 7.68 2.19 -8.81
CA LEU A 8 8.46 1.39 -9.75
C LEU A 8 8.14 1.73 -11.20
N ARG A 9 6.86 1.87 -11.55
CA ARG A 9 6.40 2.08 -12.94
C ARG A 9 6.10 3.54 -13.24
N GLY A 10 6.30 3.95 -14.49
CA GLY A 10 5.95 5.29 -14.99
C GLY A 10 4.45 5.46 -15.22
N LEU A 11 4.02 6.69 -15.52
CA LEU A 11 2.60 7.01 -15.80
C LEU A 11 2.08 6.31 -17.05
N ASP A 12 2.94 6.13 -18.05
CA ASP A 12 2.62 5.53 -19.34
C ASP A 12 2.82 4.01 -19.37
N ASP A 13 2.99 3.36 -18.20
CA ASP A 13 3.14 1.91 -18.14
C ASP A 13 1.81 1.20 -18.37
N ASP A 14 1.68 0.54 -19.51
CA ASP A 14 0.48 -0.22 -19.91
C ASP A 14 0.06 -1.27 -18.87
N GLY A 15 1.04 -1.90 -18.21
CA GLY A 15 0.82 -2.86 -17.15
C GLY A 15 0.14 -2.21 -15.96
N LEU A 16 0.69 -1.11 -15.46
CA LEU A 16 0.10 -0.33 -14.36
C LEU A 16 -1.32 0.13 -14.71
N GLN A 17 -1.52 0.67 -15.90
CA GLN A 17 -2.84 1.14 -16.35
C GLN A 17 -3.86 0.00 -16.39
N SER A 18 -3.51 -1.13 -17.00
CA SER A 18 -4.41 -2.29 -17.10
C SER A 18 -4.76 -2.86 -15.71
N HIS A 19 -3.76 -3.05 -14.84
CA HIS A 19 -3.99 -3.67 -13.53
C HIS A 19 -4.77 -2.75 -12.58
N SER A 20 -4.45 -1.45 -12.58
CA SER A 20 -5.20 -0.47 -11.78
C SER A 20 -6.65 -0.32 -12.26
N CYS A 21 -6.90 -0.37 -13.57
CA CYS A 21 -8.24 -0.36 -14.14
C CYS A 21 -9.08 -1.56 -13.65
N GLU A 22 -8.54 -2.78 -13.75
CA GLU A 22 -9.25 -3.99 -13.30
C GLU A 22 -9.47 -3.98 -11.77
N MET A 23 -8.47 -3.53 -10.98
CA MET A 23 -8.65 -3.43 -9.53
C MET A 23 -9.77 -2.46 -9.15
N ILE A 24 -9.81 -1.28 -9.78
CA ILE A 24 -10.86 -0.28 -9.54
C ILE A 24 -12.23 -0.79 -9.98
N LYS A 25 -12.30 -1.51 -11.11
CA LYS A 25 -13.54 -2.15 -11.57
C LYS A 25 -14.06 -3.16 -10.54
N HIS A 26 -13.19 -3.97 -9.94
CA HIS A 26 -13.58 -4.88 -8.86
C HIS A 26 -14.04 -4.12 -7.60
N MET A 27 -13.36 -3.04 -7.22
CA MET A 27 -13.79 -2.18 -6.11
C MET A 27 -15.18 -1.58 -6.36
N LYS A 28 -15.43 -1.09 -7.58
CA LYS A 28 -16.73 -0.55 -8.01
C LYS A 28 -17.82 -1.60 -8.00
N HIS A 29 -17.52 -2.82 -8.45
CA HIS A 29 -18.45 -3.94 -8.40
C HIS A 29 -18.82 -4.31 -6.96
N ALA A 30 -17.81 -4.50 -6.09
CA ALA A 30 -18.03 -4.79 -4.68
C ALA A 30 -18.83 -3.67 -3.99
N TRP A 31 -18.55 -2.41 -4.30
CA TRP A 31 -19.34 -1.30 -3.78
C TRP A 31 -20.81 -1.36 -4.22
N GLN A 32 -21.07 -1.66 -5.50
CA GLN A 32 -22.44 -1.77 -5.99
C GLN A 32 -23.22 -2.89 -5.30
N GLU A 33 -22.57 -4.03 -5.09
CA GLU A 33 -23.18 -5.22 -4.47
C GLU A 33 -23.56 -4.97 -3.00
N TYR A 34 -22.64 -4.42 -2.22
CA TYR A 34 -22.82 -4.28 -0.77
C TYR A 34 -23.31 -2.90 -0.32
N TYR A 35 -23.10 -1.86 -1.14
CA TYR A 35 -23.36 -0.45 -0.83
C TYR A 35 -24.11 0.29 -1.95
N GLY A 36 -24.81 -0.43 -2.84
CA GLY A 36 -25.58 0.18 -3.94
C GLY A 36 -26.67 1.16 -3.47
N GLY A 37 -27.15 1.05 -2.22
CA GLY A 37 -28.08 2.00 -1.60
C GLY A 37 -27.42 3.20 -0.90
N ALA A 38 -26.10 3.29 -0.86
CA ALA A 38 -25.39 4.37 -0.19
C ALA A 38 -25.61 5.72 -0.89
N LYS A 39 -25.65 6.81 -0.11
CA LYS A 39 -25.75 8.17 -0.65
C LYS A 39 -24.56 8.54 -1.52
N LEU A 40 -23.37 8.08 -1.15
CA LEU A 40 -22.16 8.25 -1.95
C LEU A 40 -22.00 7.05 -2.87
N GLN A 41 -21.94 7.32 -4.17
CA GLN A 41 -21.64 6.31 -5.18
C GLN A 41 -20.25 6.56 -5.75
N ILE A 42 -19.47 5.49 -5.88
CA ILE A 42 -18.10 5.56 -6.40
C ILE A 42 -18.01 5.21 -7.89
N GLN A 43 -19.15 4.93 -8.54
CA GLN A 43 -19.19 4.51 -9.95
C GLN A 43 -18.62 5.59 -10.88
N ASP A 44 -18.93 6.85 -10.59
CA ASP A 44 -18.47 8.01 -11.39
C ASP A 44 -17.10 8.54 -10.95
N PHE A 45 -16.46 7.90 -9.96
CA PHE A 45 -15.12 8.32 -9.55
C PHE A 45 -14.14 8.04 -10.70
N THR A 46 -13.44 9.09 -11.11
CA THR A 46 -12.31 9.04 -12.04
C THR A 46 -11.10 8.38 -11.39
N THR A 47 -10.18 7.92 -12.22
CA THR A 47 -8.87 7.38 -11.82
C THR A 47 -7.78 8.34 -12.27
N GLN A 48 -6.81 8.61 -11.40
CA GLN A 48 -5.65 9.42 -11.72
C GLN A 48 -4.37 8.68 -11.30
N HIS A 49 -3.44 8.55 -12.24
CA HIS A 49 -2.08 8.11 -11.96
C HIS A 49 -1.25 9.31 -11.55
N ILE A 50 -0.66 9.24 -10.37
CA ILE A 50 0.07 10.34 -9.74
C ILE A 50 1.56 10.07 -9.92
N ASP A 51 2.29 11.08 -10.41
CA ASP A 51 3.74 10.99 -10.45
C ASP A 51 4.29 11.13 -9.04
N VAL A 52 5.16 10.18 -8.67
CA VAL A 52 5.67 10.04 -7.31
C VAL A 52 7.17 9.73 -7.35
N PRO A 53 7.92 10.02 -6.28
CA PRO A 53 9.32 9.62 -6.18
C PRO A 53 9.50 8.15 -6.53
N LYS A 54 10.45 7.88 -7.45
CA LYS A 54 10.72 6.54 -7.96
C LYS A 54 11.81 5.86 -7.17
N GLN A 55 11.63 4.57 -6.93
CA GLN A 55 12.66 3.72 -6.36
C GLN A 55 13.75 3.44 -7.39
N ASN A 56 14.99 3.24 -6.93
CA ASN A 56 16.14 2.91 -7.77
C ASN A 56 16.53 1.42 -7.72
N ASN A 57 15.69 0.59 -7.10
CA ASN A 57 15.88 -0.85 -6.93
C ASN A 57 14.54 -1.59 -7.10
N LEU A 58 14.50 -2.91 -6.93
CA LEU A 58 13.28 -3.71 -7.12
C LEU A 58 12.61 -4.17 -5.81
N ASP A 59 13.26 -3.94 -4.67
CA ASP A 59 12.89 -4.56 -3.39
C ASP A 59 12.13 -3.61 -2.45
N ASP A 60 12.18 -2.29 -2.72
CA ASP A 60 11.62 -1.27 -1.83
C ASP A 60 10.16 -0.88 -2.10
N CYS A 61 9.51 -1.45 -3.12
CA CYS A 61 8.17 -1.04 -3.53
C CYS A 61 7.14 -1.09 -2.37
N GLY A 62 7.26 -2.09 -1.50
CA GLY A 62 6.43 -2.21 -0.30
C GLY A 62 6.65 -1.07 0.71
N PHE A 63 7.89 -0.62 0.91
CA PHE A 63 8.20 0.47 1.83
C PHE A 63 7.75 1.83 1.27
N TYR A 64 7.92 2.07 -0.04
CA TYR A 64 7.36 3.26 -0.69
C TYR A 64 5.84 3.29 -0.57
N MET A 65 5.16 2.17 -0.82
CA MET A 65 3.70 2.06 -0.64
C MET A 65 3.28 2.42 0.79
N LEU A 66 3.99 1.91 1.81
CA LEU A 66 3.69 2.21 3.21
C LEU A 66 3.92 3.70 3.54
N GLU A 67 4.99 4.32 3.04
CA GLU A 67 5.22 5.76 3.23
C GLU A 67 4.15 6.61 2.54
N PHE A 68 3.78 6.27 1.30
CA PHE A 68 2.72 6.99 0.59
C PHE A 68 1.41 6.92 1.38
N MET A 69 1.04 5.74 1.88
CA MET A 69 -0.15 5.57 2.70
C MET A 69 -0.08 6.36 4.01
N ARG A 70 1.07 6.32 4.69
CA ARG A 70 1.28 7.01 5.98
C ARG A 70 1.21 8.54 5.85
N LYS A 71 1.75 9.09 4.75
CA LYS A 71 1.82 10.53 4.50
C LYS A 71 0.67 11.06 3.64
N TRP A 72 -0.29 10.21 3.27
CA TRP A 72 -1.41 10.59 2.40
C TRP A 72 -2.34 11.59 3.07
N ASP A 73 -2.43 12.80 2.50
CA ASP A 73 -3.29 13.88 3.00
C ASP A 73 -4.30 14.42 1.97
N GLY A 74 -4.30 13.87 0.74
CA GLY A 74 -5.19 14.32 -0.33
C GLY A 74 -4.72 15.58 -1.07
N ARG A 75 -3.57 16.16 -0.71
CA ARG A 75 -3.14 17.48 -1.21
C ARG A 75 -1.79 17.44 -1.89
N PHE A 76 -0.83 16.70 -1.33
CA PHE A 76 0.54 16.70 -1.84
C PHE A 76 1.09 15.29 -2.03
N VAL A 77 2.00 15.17 -3.00
CA VAL A 77 2.87 13.99 -3.10
C VAL A 77 4.02 14.18 -2.12
N PRO A 78 4.23 13.26 -1.17
CA PRO A 78 5.33 13.39 -0.23
C PRO A 78 6.66 13.31 -0.99
N ALA A 79 7.57 14.21 -0.69
CA ALA A 79 8.98 14.03 -1.04
C ALA A 79 9.52 12.83 -0.24
N LEU A 80 10.14 11.89 -0.94
CA LEU A 80 10.78 10.71 -0.37
C LEU A 80 12.16 10.59 -0.98
N GLU A 81 13.16 10.57 -0.14
CA GLU A 81 14.53 10.25 -0.52
C GLU A 81 14.82 8.77 -0.22
N PRO A 82 15.75 8.12 -0.93
CA PRO A 82 16.12 6.73 -0.66
C PRO A 82 16.53 6.46 0.80
N ASP A 83 17.17 7.42 1.45
CA ASP A 83 17.57 7.32 2.87
C ASP A 83 16.37 7.24 3.81
N ASP A 84 15.26 7.92 3.50
CA ASP A 84 14.01 7.83 4.28
C ASP A 84 13.47 6.39 4.30
N ILE A 85 13.64 5.68 3.19
CA ILE A 85 13.17 4.30 3.01
C ILE A 85 14.07 3.32 3.77
N VAL A 86 15.38 3.55 3.77
CA VAL A 86 16.34 2.78 4.58
C VAL A 86 16.03 2.92 6.07
N GLU A 87 15.76 4.13 6.53
CA GLU A 87 15.39 4.38 7.92
C GLU A 87 14.02 3.78 8.26
N LEU A 88 13.03 3.91 7.35
CA LEU A 88 11.74 3.26 7.53
C LEU A 88 11.90 1.75 7.72
N ARG A 89 12.72 1.09 6.89
CA ARG A 89 12.96 -0.35 7.00
C ARG A 89 13.46 -0.71 8.40
N LYS A 90 14.46 0.00 8.92
CA LYS A 90 14.99 -0.22 10.28
C LYS A 90 13.90 -0.05 11.34
N VAL A 91 13.12 1.03 11.26
CA VAL A 91 12.06 1.33 12.23
C VAL A 91 10.95 0.29 12.18
N LEU A 92 10.50 -0.11 11.00
CA LEU A 92 9.44 -1.11 10.84
C LEU A 92 9.90 -2.49 11.30
N THR A 93 11.12 -2.90 10.95
CA THR A 93 11.70 -4.15 11.46
C THR A 93 11.82 -4.11 12.98
N TYR A 94 12.30 -3.01 13.56
CA TYR A 94 12.37 -2.87 15.01
C TYR A 94 11.00 -2.97 15.66
N LYS A 95 9.98 -2.25 15.16
CA LYS A 95 8.61 -2.34 15.69
C LYS A 95 8.04 -3.76 15.54
N LEU A 96 8.27 -4.39 14.40
CA LEU A 96 7.83 -5.75 14.16
C LEU A 96 8.42 -6.73 15.17
N ILE A 97 9.68 -6.56 15.57
CA ILE A 97 10.39 -7.45 16.51
C ILE A 97 10.15 -7.07 17.97
N ALA A 98 10.14 -5.78 18.30
CA ALA A 98 10.19 -5.31 19.68
C ALA A 98 8.81 -4.90 20.24
N THR A 99 7.82 -4.62 19.40
CA THR A 99 6.56 -4.00 19.85
C THR A 99 5.31 -4.78 19.46
N GLN A 100 5.45 -5.94 18.80
CA GLN A 100 4.30 -6.81 18.56
C GLN A 100 3.98 -7.59 19.83
N PRO A 101 2.71 -7.62 20.29
CA PRO A 101 2.29 -8.42 21.45
C PRO A 101 2.66 -9.91 21.29
N PHE A 102 2.69 -10.39 20.04
CA PHE A 102 3.13 -11.75 19.71
C PHE A 102 4.56 -12.06 20.19
N ASN A 103 5.44 -11.06 20.25
CA ASN A 103 6.84 -11.25 20.65
C ASN A 103 7.05 -11.13 22.16
N GLU A 104 6.01 -10.75 22.91
CA GLU A 104 6.00 -10.81 24.36
C GLU A 104 5.66 -12.22 24.88
N ASN A 105 5.13 -13.09 24.00
CA ASN A 105 4.88 -14.49 24.34
C ASN A 105 6.19 -15.26 24.45
N THR A 106 6.54 -15.70 25.67
CA THR A 106 7.72 -16.52 25.96
C THR A 106 7.71 -17.89 25.24
N ASN A 107 6.58 -18.29 24.68
CA ASN A 107 6.36 -19.53 23.95
C ASN A 107 6.13 -19.32 22.44
N ALA A 108 6.54 -18.17 21.88
CA ALA A 108 6.40 -17.88 20.45
C ALA A 108 6.91 -19.01 19.53
N LYS A 109 7.95 -19.74 19.96
CA LYS A 109 8.46 -20.94 19.28
C LYS A 109 7.42 -22.07 19.23
N GLU A 110 6.80 -22.42 20.36
CA GLU A 110 5.78 -23.46 20.46
C GLU A 110 4.54 -23.10 19.62
N PHE A 111 4.12 -21.83 19.67
CA PHE A 111 3.01 -21.33 18.85
C PHE A 111 3.26 -21.50 17.34
N ILE A 112 4.46 -21.15 16.85
CA ILE A 112 4.81 -21.31 15.42
C ILE A 112 4.82 -22.80 15.06
N GLU A 113 5.41 -23.65 15.89
CA GLU A 113 5.50 -25.09 15.64
C GLU A 113 4.11 -25.79 15.64
N GLU A 114 3.15 -25.30 16.42
CA GLU A 114 1.77 -25.81 16.45
C GLU A 114 0.94 -25.40 15.23
N ASN A 115 1.15 -24.19 14.69
CA ASN A 115 0.30 -23.60 13.64
C ASN A 115 0.90 -23.69 12.23
N THR A 116 2.09 -24.29 12.07
CA THR A 116 2.74 -24.50 10.77
C THR A 116 2.69 -25.98 10.31
N LYS A 117 1.83 -26.80 10.93
CA LYS A 117 1.50 -28.17 10.48
C LYS A 117 0.22 -28.17 9.65
#